data_AF-A0A6N3EF88-F1
#
_entry.id   AF-A0A6N3EF88-F1
#
_cell.length_a   1.000
_cell.length_b   1.000
_cell.length_c   1.000
_cell.angle_alpha   90.00
_cell.angle_beta   90.00
_cell.angle_gamma   90.00
#
_symmetry.space_group_name_H-M   'P 1'
#
loop_
_entity.id
_entity.type
_entity.pdbx_description
1 polymer ?
#
loop_
_entity_poly.entity_id
_entity_poly.type
_entity_poly.pdbx_seq_one_letter_code
_entity_poly.pdbx_strand_id
1 'polypeptide(L)'
;MNWLEQLLFDSNSIAHIVLLYTAVISLGVYLGKIKFFGISLGVTFVLFAGILAGHFGFTGPVSTLNFLQDFGLILFVYCIGLQVGPGFFESFKKGGVTLNLLACGIVALNILVMLVLYYCVFDTNDPRNLPMMVGVLCGAVTNTPGLGAATEALTQVFANAQAVPQIASGYACAYPLGVVGIIAATISIRYICGIVLKDEEDRILAQQAENPHAKPHKMTLKVTNTALHEKTLLQVRDFLGRNYVCSRALHEGHVSIPTKDTKFYLGDHLFITCAEDDAEAVRAFIGPEEYIDWDMQDMPMVSKSIVVTQPKMNGKTFGQLHFSSVYGVNVTRISRSGMNLFADRNLRMQVGDKIVVVGPEDAVDRVASLMGNSVKRLDHPNLVTIFVGILVGIIFGSIPFAFPGVPTPVKLGLAGGPLIVAILIGRFGYKFRLVTYVSTSANFMLREFGLALFLASVGIKAGEHFVDTVVAGDGLTYVWTGFLITVIPILIIGVIARMRFKLNYFTIMGLIAGSTTDPPALAFANQASSTDAPAVGYSTVYPLTMFLRILTAQLIVLLLCGTF
;
A
#
# COMPACT_ATOMS: atom_id res chain seq x y z
N MET A 1 8.00 22.76 46.62
CA MET A 1 8.55 22.32 45.32
C MET A 1 8.11 20.89 44.96
N ASN A 2 6.95 20.42 45.45
CA ASN A 2 6.53 19.02 45.30
C ASN A 2 5.76 18.75 44.01
N TRP A 3 5.29 19.79 43.33
CA TRP A 3 4.50 19.65 42.10
C TRP A 3 5.34 19.12 40.93
N LEU A 4 6.64 19.47 40.87
CA LEU A 4 7.55 19.02 39.80
C LEU A 4 7.94 17.54 40.01
N GLU A 5 8.23 17.15 41.25
CA GLU A 5 8.49 15.74 41.60
C GLU A 5 7.25 14.87 41.36
N GLN A 6 6.06 15.34 41.76
CA GLN A 6 4.80 14.64 41.44
C GLN A 6 4.57 14.56 39.93
N LEU A 7 4.84 15.62 39.18
CA LEU A 7 4.69 15.60 37.72
C LEU A 7 5.66 14.61 37.05
N LEU A 8 6.90 14.48 37.56
CA LEU A 8 7.95 13.68 36.95
C LEU A 8 7.98 12.22 37.42
N PHE A 9 7.49 11.92 38.62
CA PHE A 9 7.67 10.60 39.25
C PHE A 9 6.41 9.99 39.85
N ASP A 10 5.27 10.69 39.90
CA ASP A 10 4.01 10.08 40.31
C ASP A 10 3.42 9.27 39.16
N SER A 11 3.81 8.00 39.06
CA SER A 11 3.33 7.06 38.05
C SER A 11 1.81 6.90 38.03
N ASN A 12 1.08 7.23 39.11
CA ASN A 12 -0.38 7.14 39.12
C ASN A 12 -1.07 8.41 38.62
N SER A 13 -0.32 9.50 38.45
CA SER A 13 -0.86 10.78 37.98
C SER A 13 -1.08 10.78 36.47
N ILE A 14 -2.26 11.20 36.03
CA ILE A 14 -2.56 11.42 34.61
C ILE A 14 -1.60 12.46 34.00
N ALA A 15 -1.20 13.47 34.77
CA ALA A 15 -0.28 14.50 34.30
C ALA A 15 1.11 13.91 34.00
N HIS A 16 1.59 13.00 34.85
CA HIS A 16 2.84 12.27 34.61
C HIS A 16 2.74 11.41 33.34
N ILE A 17 1.66 10.63 33.18
CA ILE A 17 1.48 9.77 32.00
C ILE A 17 1.44 10.60 30.71
N VAL A 18 0.68 11.71 30.70
CA VAL A 18 0.62 12.60 29.53
C VAL A 18 1.99 13.22 29.24
N LEU A 19 2.73 13.64 30.26
CA LEU A 19 4.10 14.16 30.11
C LEU A 19 5.04 13.09 29.54
N LEU A 20 5.01 11.88 30.10
CA LEU A 20 5.81 10.74 29.68
C LEU A 20 5.58 10.41 28.20
N TYR A 21 4.32 10.25 27.80
CA TYR A 21 3.99 9.97 26.40
C TYR A 21 4.37 11.11 25.47
N THR A 22 4.13 12.36 25.88
CA THR A 22 4.52 13.53 25.08
C THR A 22 6.03 13.60 24.90
N ALA A 23 6.82 13.35 25.96
CA ALA A 23 8.27 13.32 25.91
C ALA A 23 8.80 12.16 25.05
N VAL A 24 8.32 10.94 25.28
CA VAL A 24 8.74 9.73 24.54
C VAL A 24 8.39 9.85 23.06
N ILE A 25 7.17 10.28 22.72
CA ILE A 25 6.74 10.43 21.32
C ILE A 25 7.49 11.58 20.65
N SER A 26 7.60 12.76 21.30
CA SER A 26 8.30 13.90 20.70
C SER A 26 9.78 13.61 20.45
N LEU A 27 10.47 13.03 21.44
CA LEU A 27 11.87 12.62 21.33
C LEU A 27 12.03 11.53 20.26
N GLY A 28 11.20 10.49 20.31
CA GLY A 28 11.24 9.39 19.36
C GLY A 28 10.99 9.83 17.92
N VAL A 29 9.99 10.67 17.67
CA VAL A 29 9.71 11.23 16.34
C VAL A 29 10.82 12.17 15.88
N TYR A 30 11.41 12.97 16.78
CA TYR A 30 12.52 13.86 16.46
C TYR A 30 13.78 13.07 16.05
N LEU A 31 14.18 12.10 16.88
CA LEU A 31 15.28 11.18 16.58
C LEU A 31 15.02 10.35 15.32
N GLY A 32 13.76 9.99 15.09
CA GLY A 32 13.31 9.29 13.90
C GLY A 32 13.59 10.00 12.59
N LYS A 33 13.70 11.34 12.59
CA LYS A 33 14.05 12.13 11.40
C LYS A 33 15.54 12.09 11.06
N ILE A 34 16.39 11.67 12.01
CA ILE A 34 17.83 11.57 11.80
C ILE A 34 18.09 10.42 10.82
N LYS A 35 18.82 10.70 9.75
CA LYS A 35 19.19 9.72 8.73
C LYS A 35 20.59 9.20 9.02
N PHE A 36 20.74 7.89 9.19
CA PHE A 36 22.03 7.22 9.23
C PHE A 36 22.24 6.53 7.88
N PHE A 37 23.32 6.86 7.17
CA PHE A 37 23.59 6.36 5.81
C PHE A 37 22.41 6.51 4.83
N GLY A 38 21.63 7.61 4.97
CA GLY A 38 20.46 7.88 4.13
C GLY A 38 19.18 7.13 4.52
N ILE A 39 19.24 6.20 5.49
CA ILE A 39 18.12 5.43 6.01
C ILE A 39 17.62 6.06 7.32
N SER A 40 16.31 6.16 7.49
CA SER A 40 15.66 6.62 8.72
C SER A 40 14.69 5.54 9.20
N LEU A 41 14.66 5.27 10.50
CA LEU A 41 13.74 4.30 11.11
C LEU A 41 12.35 4.93 11.41
N GLY A 42 12.17 6.23 11.12
CA GLY A 42 10.90 6.94 11.25
C GLY A 42 10.30 6.88 12.66
N VAL A 43 8.97 6.72 12.73
CA VAL A 43 8.21 6.66 13.99
C VAL A 43 8.58 5.46 14.85
N THR A 44 9.25 4.44 14.29
CA THR A 44 9.77 3.29 15.07
C THR A 44 10.75 3.71 16.17
N PHE A 45 11.43 4.87 16.06
CA PHE A 45 12.27 5.40 17.13
C PHE A 45 11.53 5.71 18.43
N VAL A 46 10.20 5.88 18.38
CA VAL A 46 9.36 6.00 19.58
C VAL A 46 9.46 4.76 20.47
N LEU A 47 9.63 3.57 19.88
CA LEU A 47 9.85 2.34 20.64
C LEU A 47 11.13 2.41 21.47
N PHE A 48 12.24 2.80 20.84
CA PHE A 48 13.55 2.90 21.51
C PHE A 48 13.57 4.02 22.56
N ALA A 49 12.93 5.16 22.29
CA ALA A 49 12.74 6.22 23.27
C ALA A 49 11.91 5.73 24.47
N GLY A 50 10.86 4.93 24.22
CA GLY A 50 10.06 4.30 25.27
C GLY A 50 10.85 3.30 26.09
N ILE A 51 11.66 2.45 25.45
CA ILE A 51 12.56 1.49 26.11
C ILE A 51 13.52 2.23 27.05
N LEU A 52 14.15 3.32 26.58
CA LEU A 52 15.03 4.12 27.42
C LEU A 52 14.30 4.75 28.60
N ALA A 53 13.10 5.32 28.39
CA ALA A 53 12.31 5.89 29.47
C ALA A 53 11.93 4.83 30.52
N GLY A 54 11.44 3.66 30.08
CA GLY A 54 11.10 2.54 30.95
C GLY A 54 12.31 1.99 31.71
N HIS A 55 13.48 1.94 31.08
CA HIS A 55 14.73 1.53 31.71
C HIS A 55 15.13 2.45 32.87
N PHE A 56 14.92 3.76 32.75
CA PHE A 56 15.16 4.73 33.83
C PHE A 56 14.03 4.77 34.87
N GLY A 57 13.06 3.85 34.81
CA GLY A 57 11.94 3.75 35.75
C GLY A 57 10.80 4.73 35.48
N PHE A 58 10.81 5.46 34.35
CA PHE A 58 9.67 6.28 33.96
C PHE A 58 8.58 5.40 33.36
N THR A 59 7.58 5.08 34.18
CA THR A 59 6.48 4.19 33.84
C THR A 59 5.15 4.68 34.41
N GLY A 60 4.06 4.05 33.97
CA GLY A 60 2.70 4.33 34.43
C GLY A 60 1.95 3.05 34.81
N PRO A 61 0.68 3.15 35.21
CA PRO A 61 -0.12 2.01 35.61
C PRO A 61 -0.34 1.11 34.39
N VAL A 62 -0.11 -0.19 34.55
CA VAL A 62 -0.17 -1.17 33.45
C VAL A 62 -1.51 -1.13 32.71
N SER A 63 -2.61 -0.88 33.42
CA SER A 63 -3.94 -0.71 32.81
C SER A 63 -4.01 0.47 31.83
N THR A 64 -3.43 1.62 32.17
CA THR A 64 -3.38 2.79 31.29
C THR A 64 -2.45 2.57 30.11
N LEU A 65 -1.27 1.96 30.34
CA LEU A 65 -0.35 1.60 29.25
C LEU A 65 -0.99 0.62 28.26
N ASN A 66 -1.71 -0.39 28.76
CA ASN A 66 -2.45 -1.34 27.92
C ASN A 66 -3.59 -0.67 27.16
N PHE A 67 -4.36 0.22 27.81
CA PHE A 67 -5.41 0.97 27.11
C PHE A 67 -4.84 1.82 25.97
N LEU A 68 -3.78 2.59 26.22
CA LEU A 68 -3.14 3.42 25.19
C LEU A 68 -2.50 2.58 24.08
N GLN A 69 -1.92 1.44 24.44
CA GLN A 69 -1.40 0.47 23.49
C GLN A 69 -2.51 -0.01 22.54
N ASP A 70 -3.59 -0.57 23.10
CA ASP A 70 -4.62 -1.25 22.33
C ASP A 70 -5.45 -0.24 21.53
N PHE A 71 -5.76 0.92 22.12
CA PHE A 71 -6.41 2.01 21.41
C PHE A 71 -5.56 2.54 20.25
N GLY A 72 -4.25 2.75 20.48
CA GLY A 72 -3.30 3.14 19.44
C GLY A 72 -3.21 2.10 18.33
N LEU A 73 -3.16 0.81 18.70
CA LEU A 73 -3.13 -0.32 17.78
C LEU A 73 -4.39 -0.40 16.91
N ILE A 74 -5.58 -0.28 17.52
CA ILE A 74 -6.87 -0.28 16.80
C ILE A 74 -6.89 0.84 15.75
N LEU A 75 -6.55 2.07 16.14
CA LEU A 75 -6.54 3.21 15.20
C LEU A 75 -5.56 2.98 14.06
N PHE A 76 -4.35 2.53 14.38
CA PHE A 76 -3.30 2.25 13.41
C PHE A 76 -3.70 1.18 12.40
N VAL A 77 -4.15 0.02 12.88
CA VAL A 77 -4.50 -1.14 12.07
C VAL A 77 -5.78 -0.89 11.27
N TYR A 78 -6.76 -0.19 11.84
CA TYR A 78 -7.98 0.20 11.12
C TYR A 78 -7.68 1.15 9.95
N CYS A 79 -6.87 2.18 10.16
CA CYS A 79 -6.43 3.09 9.09
C CYS A 79 -5.65 2.37 7.99
N ILE A 80 -4.83 1.39 8.37
CA ILE A 80 -4.17 0.47 7.43
C ILE A 80 -5.20 -0.31 6.62
N GLY A 81 -6.18 -0.94 7.29
CA GLY A 81 -7.20 -1.74 6.63
C GLY A 81 -8.01 -0.95 5.60
N LEU A 82 -8.39 0.29 5.93
CA LEU A 82 -9.05 1.21 5.00
C LEU A 82 -8.16 1.54 3.79
N GLN A 83 -6.85 1.74 4.01
CA GLN A 83 -5.89 2.05 2.96
C GLN A 83 -5.67 0.87 2.00
N VAL A 84 -5.53 -0.35 2.54
CA VAL A 84 -5.21 -1.55 1.75
C VAL A 84 -6.45 -2.22 1.15
N GLY A 85 -7.64 -2.00 1.73
CA GLY A 85 -8.90 -2.64 1.31
C GLY A 85 -9.21 -2.56 -0.19
N PRO A 86 -9.14 -1.38 -0.83
CA PRO A 86 -9.37 -1.26 -2.27
C PRO A 86 -8.42 -2.12 -3.12
N GLY A 87 -7.14 -2.18 -2.74
CA GLY A 87 -6.08 -2.90 -3.46
C GLY A 87 -6.04 -4.40 -3.18
N PHE A 88 -6.42 -4.83 -1.97
CA PHE A 88 -6.35 -6.23 -1.51
C PHE A 88 -7.00 -7.22 -2.49
N PHE A 89 -8.20 -6.92 -2.99
CA PHE A 89 -8.90 -7.79 -3.94
C PHE A 89 -8.43 -7.61 -5.39
N GLU A 90 -7.84 -6.46 -5.73
CA GLU A 90 -7.27 -6.21 -7.06
C GLU A 90 -5.95 -6.94 -7.26
N SER A 91 -5.19 -7.16 -6.18
CA SER A 91 -3.99 -8.00 -6.14
C SER A 91 -4.21 -9.41 -6.72
N PHE A 92 -5.43 -9.97 -6.62
CA PHE A 92 -5.75 -11.32 -7.12
C PHE A 92 -6.14 -11.38 -8.62
N LYS A 93 -6.05 -10.28 -9.38
CA LYS A 93 -6.37 -10.26 -10.83
C LYS A 93 -5.18 -10.72 -11.71
N LYS A 94 -5.43 -11.00 -12.99
CA LYS A 94 -4.42 -11.47 -13.97
C LYS A 94 -3.18 -10.55 -13.96
N GLY A 95 -1.98 -11.14 -13.83
CA GLY A 95 -0.70 -10.44 -13.66
C GLY A 95 -0.27 -10.28 -12.19
N GLY A 96 -1.21 -9.96 -11.30
CA GLY A 96 -0.96 -9.84 -9.86
C GLY A 96 -0.79 -11.19 -9.15
N VAL A 97 -1.39 -12.27 -9.67
CA VAL A 97 -1.35 -13.61 -9.05
C VAL A 97 0.09 -14.12 -8.88
N THR A 98 0.96 -13.97 -9.89
CA THR A 98 2.35 -14.44 -9.80
C THR A 98 3.14 -13.68 -8.74
N LEU A 99 3.02 -12.35 -8.71
CA LEU A 99 3.68 -11.51 -7.71
C LEU A 99 3.18 -11.85 -6.31
N ASN A 100 1.87 -12.01 -6.13
CA ASN A 100 1.27 -12.38 -4.85
C ASN A 100 1.67 -13.80 -4.41
N LEU A 101 1.79 -14.77 -5.32
CA LEU A 101 2.28 -16.10 -5.02
C LEU A 101 3.71 -16.06 -4.47
N LEU A 102 4.61 -15.32 -5.13
CA LEU A 102 5.99 -15.13 -4.67
C LEU A 102 6.03 -14.41 -3.31
N ALA A 103 5.20 -13.38 -3.14
CA ALA A 103 5.08 -12.64 -1.90
C ALA A 103 4.59 -13.52 -0.72
N CYS A 104 3.57 -14.36 -0.96
CA CYS A 104 3.14 -15.40 -0.01
C CYS A 104 4.27 -16.39 0.30
N GLY A 105 5.05 -16.75 -0.71
CA GLY A 105 6.24 -17.59 -0.56
C GLY A 105 7.28 -16.97 0.38
N ILE A 106 7.53 -15.66 0.28
CA ILE A 106 8.41 -14.93 1.22
C ILE A 106 7.86 -15.03 2.64
N VAL A 107 6.58 -14.73 2.84
CA VAL A 107 5.94 -14.78 4.17
C VAL A 107 6.03 -16.18 4.78
N ALA A 108 5.66 -17.21 4.01
CA ALA A 108 5.72 -18.60 4.46
C ALA A 108 7.16 -19.04 4.79
N LEU A 109 8.13 -18.64 3.98
CA LEU A 109 9.53 -18.98 4.17
C LEU A 109 10.15 -18.21 5.35
N ASN A 110 9.73 -16.95 5.62
CA ASN A 110 10.12 -16.25 6.86
C ASN A 110 9.65 -17.04 8.10
N ILE A 111 8.40 -17.50 8.10
CA ILE A 111 7.85 -18.30 9.21
C ILE A 111 8.60 -19.63 9.33
N LEU A 112 8.86 -20.31 8.21
CA LEU A 112 9.59 -21.57 8.21
C LEU A 112 11.00 -21.40 8.78
N VAL A 113 11.75 -20.38 8.32
CA VAL A 113 13.10 -20.09 8.83
C VAL A 113 13.04 -19.74 10.32
N MET A 114 12.06 -18.95 10.76
CA MET A 114 11.86 -18.66 12.18
C MET A 114 11.61 -19.93 13.00
N LEU A 115 10.74 -20.83 12.54
CA LEU A 115 10.47 -22.10 13.23
C LEU A 115 11.69 -23.02 13.25
N VAL A 116 12.43 -23.14 12.14
CA VAL A 116 13.66 -23.92 12.09
C VAL A 116 14.69 -23.37 13.08
N LEU A 117 14.92 -22.05 13.11
CA LEU A 117 15.83 -21.44 14.06
C LEU A 117 15.35 -21.61 15.50
N TYR A 118 14.05 -21.51 15.76
CA TYR A 118 13.47 -21.80 17.07
C TYR A 118 13.83 -23.21 17.56
N TYR A 119 13.59 -24.25 16.75
CA TYR A 119 13.88 -25.64 17.14
C TYR A 119 15.39 -25.99 17.16
N CYS A 120 16.21 -25.29 16.39
CA CYS A 120 17.65 -25.59 16.30
C CYS A 120 18.53 -24.79 17.27
N VAL A 121 18.10 -23.61 17.69
CA VAL A 121 18.95 -22.63 18.39
C VAL A 121 18.47 -22.37 19.81
N PHE A 122 17.15 -22.35 20.02
CA PHE A 122 16.57 -21.97 21.31
C PHE A 122 16.13 -23.19 22.10
N ASP A 123 16.12 -23.07 23.42
CA ASP A 123 15.54 -24.08 24.29
C ASP A 123 14.02 -24.10 24.13
N THR A 124 13.51 -25.16 23.53
CA THR A 124 12.07 -25.35 23.27
C THR A 124 11.27 -25.64 24.53
N ASN A 125 11.95 -25.89 25.66
CA ASN A 125 11.30 -26.09 26.96
C ASN A 125 10.94 -24.77 27.63
N ASP A 126 11.54 -23.63 27.25
CA ASP A 126 11.13 -22.32 27.76
C ASP A 126 9.96 -21.78 26.92
N PRO A 127 8.75 -21.66 27.50
CA PRO A 127 7.56 -21.19 26.78
C PRO A 127 7.65 -19.72 26.34
N ARG A 128 8.68 -18.97 26.78
CA ARG A 128 8.90 -17.56 26.40
C ARG A 128 9.69 -17.40 25.10
N ASN A 129 10.45 -18.41 24.69
CA ASN A 129 11.32 -18.34 23.51
C ASN A 129 10.52 -18.23 22.21
N LEU A 130 9.44 -19.00 22.06
CA LEU A 130 8.61 -18.94 20.86
C LEU A 130 7.90 -17.58 20.70
N PRO A 131 7.23 -17.02 21.74
CA PRO A 131 6.75 -15.64 21.71
C PRO A 131 7.82 -14.64 21.28
N MET A 132 9.03 -14.73 21.88
CA MET A 132 10.12 -13.81 21.55
C MET A 132 10.52 -13.91 20.08
N MET A 133 10.56 -15.13 19.52
CA MET A 133 10.82 -15.36 18.10
C MET A 133 9.74 -14.77 17.17
N VAL A 134 8.48 -14.70 17.62
CA VAL A 134 7.43 -13.95 16.88
C VAL A 134 7.74 -12.45 16.89
N GLY A 135 8.24 -11.91 18.00
CA GLY A 135 8.74 -10.54 18.08
C GLY A 135 9.89 -10.28 17.11
N VAL A 136 10.89 -11.18 17.10
CA VAL A 136 12.03 -11.15 16.17
C VAL A 136 11.57 -11.21 14.72
N LEU A 137 10.64 -12.12 14.38
CA LEU A 137 10.05 -12.22 13.04
C LEU A 137 9.41 -10.89 12.62
N CYS A 138 8.60 -10.28 13.47
CA CYS A 138 7.97 -8.99 13.18
C CYS A 138 9.00 -7.87 12.98
N GLY A 139 10.10 -7.86 13.74
CA GLY A 139 11.19 -6.90 13.59
C GLY A 139 12.00 -7.12 12.30
N ALA A 140 12.39 -8.37 12.04
CA ALA A 140 13.16 -8.81 10.87
C ALA A 140 12.50 -8.42 9.53
N VAL A 141 11.17 -8.40 9.51
CA VAL A 141 10.36 -8.03 8.35
C VAL A 141 9.62 -6.71 8.55
N THR A 142 10.07 -5.86 9.48
CA THR A 142 9.58 -4.50 9.71
C THR A 142 8.05 -4.36 9.88
N ASN A 143 7.36 -5.44 10.25
CA ASN A 143 5.90 -5.49 10.30
C ASN A 143 5.38 -5.17 11.70
N THR A 144 5.41 -3.88 12.07
CA THR A 144 4.87 -3.38 13.34
C THR A 144 3.38 -3.74 13.59
N PRO A 145 2.48 -3.71 12.60
CA PRO A 145 1.11 -4.19 12.79
C PRO A 145 1.03 -5.64 13.30
N GLY A 146 1.92 -6.51 12.81
CA GLY A 146 2.02 -7.90 13.26
C GLY A 146 2.52 -8.02 14.69
N LEU A 147 3.45 -7.16 15.11
CA LEU A 147 3.88 -7.07 16.51
C LEU A 147 2.68 -6.79 17.42
N GLY A 148 1.84 -5.80 17.06
CA GLY A 148 0.67 -5.46 17.84
C GLY A 148 -0.34 -6.59 17.96
N ALA A 149 -0.68 -7.24 16.84
CA ALA A 149 -1.59 -8.38 16.85
C ALA A 149 -1.04 -9.58 17.64
N ALA A 150 0.28 -9.82 17.58
CA ALA A 150 0.93 -10.85 18.37
C ALA A 150 0.94 -10.53 19.88
N THR A 151 1.25 -9.29 20.27
CA THR A 151 1.20 -8.84 21.68
C THR A 151 -0.20 -8.97 22.26
N GLU A 152 -1.23 -8.62 21.49
CA GLU A 152 -2.61 -8.80 21.90
C GLU A 152 -2.96 -10.28 22.07
N ALA A 153 -2.61 -11.12 21.09
CA ALA A 153 -2.82 -12.56 21.16
C ALA A 153 -2.13 -13.20 22.37
N LEU A 154 -0.92 -12.74 22.71
CA LEU A 154 -0.20 -13.20 23.90
C LEU A 154 -0.94 -12.83 25.18
N THR A 155 -1.52 -11.62 25.23
CA THR A 155 -2.30 -11.18 26.39
C THR A 155 -3.55 -12.06 26.58
N GLN A 156 -4.15 -12.54 25.48
CA GLN A 156 -5.28 -13.46 25.53
C GLN A 156 -4.88 -14.88 25.95
N VAL A 157 -3.77 -15.41 25.40
CA VAL A 157 -3.27 -16.77 25.70
C VAL A 157 -2.75 -16.85 27.12
N PHE A 158 -1.96 -15.87 27.55
CA PHE A 158 -1.33 -15.81 28.86
C PHE A 158 -2.16 -15.01 29.88
N ALA A 159 -3.48 -14.88 29.68
CA ALA A 159 -4.35 -14.08 30.53
C ALA A 159 -4.32 -14.48 32.02
N ASN A 160 -4.03 -15.75 32.31
CA ASN A 160 -3.92 -16.29 33.67
C ASN A 160 -2.45 -16.50 34.12
N ALA A 161 -1.48 -16.15 33.29
CA ALA A 161 -0.07 -16.31 33.63
C ALA A 161 0.41 -15.16 34.54
N GLN A 162 1.43 -15.44 35.36
CA GLN A 162 2.02 -14.42 36.24
C GLN A 162 2.68 -13.27 35.46
N ALA A 163 3.16 -13.52 34.24
CA ALA A 163 3.75 -12.51 33.37
C ALA A 163 3.48 -12.83 31.90
N VAL A 164 3.04 -11.82 31.14
CA VAL A 164 2.89 -11.91 29.68
C VAL A 164 4.25 -11.63 29.01
N PRO A 165 4.74 -12.49 28.09
CA PRO A 165 6.01 -12.26 27.39
C PRO A 165 6.05 -10.91 26.65
N GLN A 166 7.07 -10.09 26.92
CA GLN A 166 7.29 -8.80 26.26
C GLN A 166 8.10 -8.97 24.96
N ILE A 167 7.41 -9.31 23.88
CA ILE A 167 8.04 -9.62 22.57
C ILE A 167 8.63 -8.40 21.83
N ALA A 168 8.37 -7.20 22.36
CA ALA A 168 8.87 -5.94 21.81
C ALA A 168 10.39 -5.83 21.85
N SER A 169 11.03 -6.47 22.84
CA SER A 169 12.49 -6.51 22.94
C SER A 169 13.11 -7.25 21.74
N GLY A 170 12.54 -8.40 21.36
CA GLY A 170 12.96 -9.15 20.17
C GLY A 170 12.74 -8.36 18.88
N TYR A 171 11.61 -7.67 18.77
CA TYR A 171 11.35 -6.75 17.66
C TYR A 171 12.40 -5.64 17.57
N ALA A 172 12.70 -4.97 18.70
CA ALA A 172 13.66 -3.88 18.76
C ALA A 172 15.09 -4.35 18.39
N CYS A 173 15.47 -5.57 18.76
CA CYS A 173 16.75 -6.17 18.39
C CYS A 173 16.84 -6.46 16.88
N ALA A 174 15.80 -7.04 16.30
CA ALA A 174 15.83 -7.48 14.90
C ALA A 174 15.61 -6.34 13.88
N TYR A 175 14.88 -5.29 14.26
CA TYR A 175 14.43 -4.25 13.32
C TYR A 175 15.55 -3.51 12.57
N PRO A 176 16.61 -2.98 13.22
CA PRO A 176 17.65 -2.23 12.51
C PRO A 176 18.40 -3.08 11.47
N LEU A 177 18.78 -4.31 11.84
CA LEU A 177 19.40 -5.26 10.89
C LEU A 177 18.39 -5.82 9.88
N GLY A 178 17.10 -5.86 10.20
CA GLY A 178 16.05 -6.19 9.24
C GLY A 178 16.08 -5.23 8.05
N VAL A 179 16.00 -3.91 8.29
CA VAL A 179 16.03 -2.90 7.21
C VAL A 179 17.30 -3.02 6.37
N VAL A 180 18.47 -3.10 7.03
CA VAL A 180 19.76 -3.24 6.33
C VAL A 180 19.83 -4.55 5.55
N GLY A 181 19.35 -5.65 6.15
CA GLY A 181 19.32 -6.98 5.56
C GLY A 181 18.43 -7.07 4.33
N ILE A 182 17.26 -6.40 4.33
CA ILE A 182 16.36 -6.33 3.17
C ILE A 182 17.06 -5.65 1.99
N ILE A 183 17.69 -4.50 2.24
CA ILE A 183 18.41 -3.74 1.21
C ILE A 183 19.62 -4.55 0.71
N ALA A 184 20.42 -5.10 1.62
CA ALA A 184 21.61 -5.89 1.29
C ALA A 184 21.25 -7.17 0.50
N ALA A 185 20.20 -7.89 0.89
CA ALA A 185 19.72 -9.07 0.16
C ALA A 185 19.19 -8.69 -1.23
N THR A 186 18.47 -7.58 -1.34
CA THR A 186 17.99 -7.04 -2.63
C THR A 186 19.18 -6.74 -3.56
N ILE A 187 20.20 -6.04 -3.06
CA ILE A 187 21.45 -5.77 -3.80
C ILE A 187 22.18 -7.08 -4.14
N SER A 188 22.19 -8.06 -3.25
CA SER A 188 22.86 -9.34 -3.49
C SER A 188 22.21 -10.10 -4.65
N ILE A 189 20.89 -10.05 -4.80
CA ILE A 189 20.18 -10.65 -5.96
C ILE A 189 20.68 -10.08 -7.28
N ARG A 190 20.97 -8.77 -7.34
CA ARG A 190 21.56 -8.13 -8.53
C ARG A 190 22.88 -8.80 -8.92
N TYR A 191 23.77 -9.00 -7.96
CA TYR A 191 25.08 -9.61 -8.22
C TYR A 191 24.97 -11.10 -8.53
N ILE A 192 24.17 -11.86 -7.76
CA ILE A 192 23.95 -13.30 -7.96
C ILE A 192 23.37 -13.57 -9.35
N CYS A 193 22.45 -12.73 -9.83
CA CYS A 193 21.80 -12.88 -11.13
C CYS A 193 22.50 -12.13 -12.27
N GLY A 194 23.66 -11.51 -12.04
CA GLY A 194 24.43 -10.79 -13.07
C GLY A 194 23.66 -9.64 -13.72
N ILE A 195 22.89 -8.87 -12.94
CA ILE A 195 21.97 -7.86 -13.46
C ILE A 195 22.67 -6.50 -13.64
N VAL A 196 22.64 -6.00 -14.87
CA VAL A 196 23.02 -4.63 -15.24
C VAL A 196 21.77 -3.77 -15.26
N LEU A 197 21.73 -2.71 -14.44
CA LEU A 197 20.53 -1.87 -14.26
C LEU A 197 20.11 -1.17 -15.56
N LYS A 198 21.08 -0.68 -16.33
CA LYS A 198 20.82 0.04 -17.58
C LYS A 198 20.16 -0.86 -18.62
N ASP A 199 20.70 -2.07 -18.84
CA ASP A 199 20.12 -3.06 -19.75
C ASP A 199 18.70 -3.45 -19.33
N GLU A 200 18.43 -3.50 -18.04
CA GLU A 200 17.11 -3.83 -17.52
C GLU A 200 16.09 -2.71 -17.77
N GLU A 201 16.52 -1.46 -17.59
CA GLU A 201 15.73 -0.27 -17.90
C GLU A 201 15.43 -0.18 -19.40
N ASP A 202 16.45 -0.37 -20.24
CA ASP A 202 16.31 -0.39 -21.71
C ASP A 202 15.35 -1.49 -22.16
N ARG A 203 15.39 -2.68 -21.53
CA ARG A 203 14.44 -3.78 -21.81
C ARG A 203 13.01 -3.44 -21.41
N ILE A 204 12.79 -2.76 -20.29
CA ILE A 204 11.45 -2.34 -19.87
C ILE A 204 10.90 -1.31 -20.86
N LEU A 205 11.72 -0.32 -21.23
CA LEU A 205 11.36 0.69 -22.23
C LEU A 205 11.10 0.05 -23.60
N ALA A 206 11.91 -0.93 -24.01
CA ALA A 206 11.71 -1.70 -25.24
C ALA A 206 10.42 -2.51 -25.19
N GLN A 207 10.11 -3.23 -24.10
CA GLN A 207 8.84 -3.96 -23.95
C GLN A 207 7.61 -3.03 -23.95
N GLN A 208 7.74 -1.84 -23.37
CA GLN A 208 6.71 -0.81 -23.44
C GLN A 208 6.55 -0.26 -24.87
N ALA A 209 7.65 -0.15 -25.62
CA ALA A 209 7.66 0.29 -27.00
C ALA A 209 7.23 -0.80 -28.01
N GLU A 210 7.44 -2.09 -27.68
CA GLU A 210 7.12 -3.28 -28.47
C GLU A 210 5.67 -3.71 -28.34
N ASN A 211 4.91 -3.21 -27.36
CA ASN A 211 3.47 -3.43 -27.29
C ASN A 211 2.77 -2.47 -28.27
N PRO A 212 2.46 -2.89 -29.51
CA PRO A 212 2.04 -1.96 -30.57
C PRO A 212 0.63 -1.43 -30.31
N HIS A 213 -0.15 -2.13 -29.48
CA HIS A 213 -1.42 -1.69 -28.92
C HIS A 213 -1.29 -0.60 -27.85
N ALA A 214 -0.10 -0.39 -27.29
CA ALA A 214 0.18 0.63 -26.29
C ALA A 214 0.88 1.87 -26.89
N LYS A 215 1.38 1.79 -28.13
CA LYS A 215 2.01 2.91 -28.83
C LYS A 215 0.95 3.67 -29.64
N PRO A 216 0.57 4.88 -29.22
CA PRO A 216 -0.39 5.68 -29.98
C PRO A 216 0.27 6.20 -31.26
N HIS A 217 -0.13 5.66 -32.40
CA HIS A 217 0.17 6.24 -33.70
C HIS A 217 -0.82 7.37 -33.97
N LYS A 218 -0.30 8.58 -34.20
CA LYS A 218 -1.09 9.77 -34.47
C LYS A 218 -0.93 10.14 -35.93
N MET A 219 -2.04 10.27 -36.64
CA MET A 219 -2.05 10.64 -38.05
C MET A 219 -3.25 11.53 -38.35
N THR A 220 -3.12 12.31 -39.41
CA THR A 220 -4.20 13.14 -39.92
C THR A 220 -4.64 12.59 -41.26
N LEU A 221 -5.88 12.09 -41.30
CA LEU A 221 -6.42 11.48 -42.50
C LEU A 221 -7.46 12.38 -43.13
N LYS A 222 -7.36 12.58 -44.44
CA LYS A 222 -8.41 13.23 -45.22
C LYS A 222 -9.46 12.20 -45.63
N VAL A 223 -10.73 12.48 -45.39
CA VAL A 223 -11.83 11.61 -45.79
C VAL A 223 -12.00 11.67 -47.31
N THR A 224 -11.47 10.67 -48.01
CA THR A 224 -11.61 10.53 -49.46
C THR A 224 -12.48 9.35 -49.87
N ASN A 225 -12.75 8.43 -48.93
CA ASN A 225 -13.60 7.28 -49.20
C ASN A 225 -15.09 7.68 -49.26
N THR A 226 -15.69 7.56 -50.45
CA THR A 226 -17.10 7.90 -50.72
C THR A 226 -18.08 7.05 -49.93
N ALA A 227 -17.71 5.82 -49.54
CA ALA A 227 -18.57 4.94 -48.74
C ALA A 227 -18.76 5.45 -47.31
N LEU A 228 -17.90 6.34 -46.84
CA LEU A 228 -17.96 6.93 -45.50
C LEU A 228 -18.82 8.20 -45.45
N HIS A 229 -19.27 8.72 -46.60
CA HIS A 229 -20.07 9.92 -46.65
C HIS A 229 -21.38 9.76 -45.86
N GLU A 230 -21.66 10.72 -44.99
CA GLU A 230 -22.78 10.74 -44.02
C GLU A 230 -22.83 9.57 -43.02
N LYS A 231 -21.80 8.72 -42.97
CA LYS A 231 -21.68 7.69 -41.93
C LYS A 231 -21.19 8.32 -40.64
N THR A 232 -21.73 7.85 -39.52
CA THR A 232 -21.28 8.32 -38.20
C THR A 232 -19.96 7.66 -37.82
N LEU A 233 -19.18 8.31 -36.95
CA LEU A 233 -17.95 7.75 -36.38
C LEU A 233 -18.16 6.33 -35.83
N LEU A 234 -19.32 6.08 -35.18
CA LEU A 234 -19.67 4.76 -34.67
C LEU A 234 -19.79 3.72 -35.79
N GLN A 235 -20.51 4.05 -36.86
CA GLN A 235 -20.69 3.17 -38.01
C GLN A 235 -19.35 2.90 -38.72
N VAL A 236 -18.54 3.93 -38.91
CA VAL A 236 -17.20 3.81 -39.53
C VAL A 236 -16.32 2.88 -38.71
N ARG A 237 -16.35 3.02 -37.38
CA ARG A 237 -15.60 2.15 -36.46
C ARG A 237 -16.09 0.70 -36.52
N ASP A 238 -17.39 0.50 -36.55
CA ASP A 238 -18.00 -0.84 -36.61
C ASP A 238 -17.71 -1.52 -37.96
N PHE A 239 -17.63 -0.77 -39.07
CA PHE A 239 -17.22 -1.31 -40.37
C PHE A 239 -15.73 -1.68 -40.43
N LEU A 240 -14.86 -0.87 -39.82
CA LEU A 240 -13.42 -1.12 -39.80
C LEU A 240 -13.07 -2.31 -38.88
N GLY A 241 -13.85 -2.52 -37.82
CA GLY A 241 -13.60 -3.56 -36.83
C GLY A 241 -12.32 -3.37 -36.02
N ARG A 242 -11.71 -2.17 -36.07
CA ARG A 242 -10.50 -1.78 -35.34
C ARG A 242 -10.78 -0.65 -34.36
N ASN A 243 -9.96 -0.56 -33.30
CA ASN A 243 -10.10 0.47 -32.28
C ASN A 243 -9.24 1.68 -32.63
N TYR A 244 -9.88 2.79 -32.96
CA TYR A 244 -9.21 4.08 -33.11
C TYR A 244 -10.01 5.17 -32.40
N VAL A 245 -9.31 6.23 -32.00
CA VAL A 245 -9.89 7.41 -31.37
C VAL A 245 -9.72 8.57 -32.34
N CYS A 246 -10.82 9.12 -32.82
CA CYS A 246 -10.80 10.38 -33.55
C CYS A 246 -10.86 11.51 -32.51
N SER A 247 -9.75 12.20 -32.33
CA SER A 247 -9.61 13.23 -31.30
C SER A 247 -10.02 14.62 -31.80
N ARG A 248 -9.90 14.88 -33.10
CA ARG A 248 -10.32 16.13 -33.76
C ARG A 248 -10.85 15.84 -35.17
N ALA A 249 -11.85 16.58 -35.61
CA ALA A 249 -12.31 16.62 -36.99
C ALA A 249 -12.37 18.07 -37.46
N LEU A 250 -11.79 18.34 -38.62
CA LEU A 250 -11.87 19.61 -39.34
C LEU A 250 -12.90 19.45 -40.45
N HIS A 251 -13.99 20.21 -40.37
CA HIS A 251 -15.04 20.26 -41.38
C HIS A 251 -15.31 21.72 -41.73
N GLU A 252 -15.21 22.09 -43.01
CA GLU A 252 -15.41 23.48 -43.49
C GLU A 252 -14.62 24.55 -42.71
N GLY A 253 -13.38 24.23 -42.30
CA GLY A 253 -12.53 25.15 -41.54
C GLY A 253 -12.79 25.19 -40.03
N HIS A 254 -13.80 24.46 -39.54
CA HIS A 254 -14.12 24.35 -38.12
C HIS A 254 -13.62 23.04 -37.52
N VAL A 255 -12.85 23.16 -36.44
CA VAL A 255 -12.33 22.01 -35.68
C VAL A 255 -13.32 21.66 -34.58
N SER A 256 -13.72 20.40 -34.52
CA SER A 256 -14.62 19.87 -33.51
C SER A 256 -14.06 18.60 -32.88
N ILE A 257 -14.53 18.25 -31.68
CA ILE A 257 -14.25 16.95 -31.08
C ILE A 257 -15.31 15.97 -31.60
N PRO A 258 -14.92 14.94 -32.36
CA PRO A 258 -15.85 13.96 -32.89
C PRO A 258 -16.49 13.16 -31.75
N THR A 259 -17.81 13.01 -31.82
CA THR A 259 -18.60 12.10 -30.98
C THR A 259 -18.98 10.87 -31.77
N LYS A 260 -19.57 9.87 -31.10
CA LYS A 260 -20.10 8.66 -31.77
C LYS A 260 -21.10 8.96 -32.89
N ASP A 261 -21.77 10.12 -32.82
CA ASP A 261 -22.81 10.56 -33.76
C ASP A 261 -22.29 11.54 -34.83
N THR A 262 -21.03 11.97 -34.73
CA THR A 262 -20.40 12.86 -35.72
C THR A 262 -20.33 12.17 -37.08
N LYS A 263 -20.89 12.81 -38.10
CA LYS A 263 -20.89 12.33 -39.48
C LYS A 263 -19.60 12.72 -40.20
N PHE A 264 -19.16 11.85 -41.10
CA PHE A 264 -18.00 12.10 -41.95
C PHE A 264 -18.47 12.68 -43.28
N TYR A 265 -17.86 13.79 -43.69
CA TYR A 265 -18.07 14.38 -45.03
C TYR A 265 -16.80 14.23 -45.86
N LEU A 266 -16.99 14.23 -47.19
CA LEU A 266 -15.87 14.11 -48.11
C LEU A 266 -15.03 15.40 -48.04
N GLY A 267 -13.72 15.24 -47.88
CA GLY A 267 -12.79 16.36 -47.73
C GLY A 267 -12.50 16.77 -46.28
N ASP A 268 -13.18 16.17 -45.29
CA ASP A 268 -12.89 16.41 -43.87
C ASP A 268 -11.49 15.91 -43.49
N HIS A 269 -10.86 16.54 -42.52
CA HIS A 269 -9.61 16.05 -41.94
C HIS A 269 -9.80 15.57 -40.52
N LEU A 270 -9.36 14.35 -40.26
CA LEU A 270 -9.57 13.67 -39.00
C LEU A 270 -8.23 13.41 -38.33
N PHE A 271 -8.05 13.92 -37.11
CA PHE A 271 -6.90 13.61 -36.28
C PHE A 271 -7.16 12.34 -35.48
N ILE A 272 -6.59 11.24 -35.98
CA ILE A 272 -6.84 9.90 -35.48
C ILE A 272 -5.63 9.42 -34.69
N THR A 273 -5.91 8.83 -33.53
CA THR A 273 -4.94 8.07 -32.74
C THR A 273 -5.39 6.61 -32.69
N CYS A 274 -4.54 5.70 -33.14
CA CYS A 274 -4.78 4.26 -33.07
C CYS A 274 -3.51 3.52 -32.63
N ALA A 275 -3.60 2.20 -32.49
CA ALA A 275 -2.41 1.36 -32.38
C ALA A 275 -1.60 1.43 -33.68
N GLU A 276 -0.27 1.33 -33.59
CA GLU A 276 0.61 1.34 -34.78
C GLU A 276 0.21 0.26 -35.80
N ASP A 277 -0.15 -0.94 -35.33
CA ASP A 277 -0.59 -2.07 -36.18
C ASP A 277 -1.92 -1.81 -36.91
N ASP A 278 -2.76 -0.92 -36.38
CA ASP A 278 -4.04 -0.57 -37.00
C ASP A 278 -3.89 0.61 -37.98
N ALA A 279 -2.74 1.30 -37.99
CA ALA A 279 -2.57 2.55 -38.72
C ALA A 279 -2.76 2.39 -40.23
N GLU A 280 -2.17 1.35 -40.82
CA GLU A 280 -2.28 1.09 -42.25
C GLU A 280 -3.71 0.79 -42.67
N ALA A 281 -4.44 -0.01 -41.88
CA ALA A 281 -5.84 -0.36 -42.15
C ALA A 281 -6.76 0.86 -42.04
N VAL A 282 -6.56 1.70 -41.00
CA VAL A 282 -7.32 2.93 -40.81
C VAL A 282 -7.06 3.91 -41.96
N ARG A 283 -5.79 4.08 -42.36
CA ARG A 283 -5.39 4.92 -43.51
C ARG A 283 -6.03 4.43 -44.80
N ALA A 284 -5.94 3.13 -45.09
CA ALA A 284 -6.52 2.54 -46.30
C ALA A 284 -8.05 2.72 -46.37
N PHE A 285 -8.73 2.70 -45.23
CA PHE A 285 -10.18 2.78 -45.16
C PHE A 285 -10.72 4.21 -45.21
N ILE A 286 -10.06 5.17 -44.55
CA ILE A 286 -10.55 6.56 -44.46
C ILE A 286 -10.05 7.42 -45.62
N GLY A 287 -8.73 7.36 -45.88
CA GLY A 287 -8.08 8.13 -46.94
C GLY A 287 -6.63 8.48 -46.62
N PRO A 288 -5.97 9.25 -47.51
CA PRO A 288 -4.55 9.55 -47.42
C PRO A 288 -4.23 10.42 -46.20
N GLU A 289 -2.99 10.29 -45.74
CA GLU A 289 -2.45 11.14 -44.70
C GLU A 289 -2.07 12.52 -45.28
N GLU A 290 -2.53 13.59 -44.63
CA GLU A 290 -2.17 14.97 -44.98
C GLU A 290 -1.65 15.68 -43.73
N TYR A 291 -0.58 16.46 -43.88
CA TYR A 291 -0.07 17.27 -42.78
C TYR A 291 -0.99 18.48 -42.55
N ILE A 292 -1.52 18.57 -41.32
CA ILE A 292 -2.21 19.76 -40.82
C ILE A 292 -1.51 20.19 -39.55
N ASP A 293 -1.22 21.48 -39.45
CA ASP A 293 -0.77 22.08 -38.21
C ASP A 293 -1.96 22.25 -37.26
N TRP A 294 -2.12 21.29 -36.34
CA TRP A 294 -3.16 21.30 -35.32
C TRP A 294 -2.84 22.22 -34.14
N ASP A 295 -1.63 22.78 -34.08
CA ASP A 295 -1.17 23.69 -33.02
C ASP A 295 -1.51 25.15 -33.35
N MET A 296 -1.75 25.48 -34.63
CA MET A 296 -2.39 26.74 -35.05
C MET A 296 -3.91 26.69 -34.80
N GLN A 297 -4.35 26.67 -33.53
CA GLN A 297 -5.78 26.62 -33.16
C GLN A 297 -6.16 27.49 -31.95
N ASP A 298 -7.43 27.92 -31.93
CA ASP A 298 -8.07 28.79 -30.94
C ASP A 298 -8.31 28.16 -29.55
N MET A 299 -8.06 26.86 -29.34
CA MET A 299 -8.35 26.19 -28.05
C MET A 299 -7.13 25.48 -27.43
N PRO A 300 -6.64 25.93 -26.26
CA PRO A 300 -5.54 25.27 -25.55
C PRO A 300 -5.98 23.92 -24.95
N MET A 301 -5.20 22.88 -25.21
CA MET A 301 -5.30 21.58 -24.54
C MET A 301 -4.62 21.67 -23.17
N VAL A 302 -5.31 21.23 -22.12
CA VAL A 302 -4.78 21.29 -20.75
C VAL A 302 -4.78 19.90 -20.11
N SER A 303 -3.77 19.67 -19.28
CA SER A 303 -3.69 18.50 -18.41
C SER A 303 -3.97 18.95 -16.98
N LYS A 304 -5.14 18.63 -16.42
CA LYS A 304 -5.49 18.95 -15.03
C LYS A 304 -5.62 17.66 -14.21
N SER A 305 -5.05 17.70 -13.00
CA SER A 305 -5.30 16.69 -11.97
C SER A 305 -6.62 17.02 -11.27
N ILE A 306 -7.60 16.12 -11.40
CA ILE A 306 -8.94 16.27 -10.83
C ILE A 306 -9.11 15.27 -9.69
N VAL A 307 -9.54 15.74 -8.53
CA VAL A 307 -9.86 14.89 -7.39
C VAL A 307 -11.36 14.56 -7.40
N VAL A 308 -11.69 13.28 -7.27
CA VAL A 308 -13.08 12.82 -7.18
C VAL A 308 -13.62 13.18 -5.81
N THR A 309 -14.47 14.20 -5.72
CA THR A 309 -14.98 14.70 -4.44
C THR A 309 -16.48 14.49 -4.28
N GLN A 310 -17.18 14.14 -5.36
CA GLN A 310 -18.62 14.00 -5.35
C GLN A 310 -19.07 12.57 -4.95
N PRO A 311 -19.88 12.40 -3.88
CA PRO A 311 -20.33 11.07 -3.43
C PRO A 311 -21.10 10.27 -4.48
N LYS A 312 -21.80 10.96 -5.40
CA LYS A 312 -22.54 10.32 -6.52
C LYS A 312 -21.65 9.57 -7.52
N MET A 313 -20.33 9.82 -7.49
CA MET A 313 -19.35 9.10 -8.30
C MET A 313 -18.85 7.83 -7.62
N ASN A 314 -19.07 7.68 -6.31
CA ASN A 314 -18.60 6.52 -5.54
C ASN A 314 -19.22 5.22 -6.06
N GLY A 315 -18.38 4.28 -6.47
CA GLY A 315 -18.79 2.96 -6.96
C GLY A 315 -19.16 2.89 -8.45
N LYS A 316 -19.21 4.01 -9.18
CA LYS A 316 -19.39 4.01 -10.65
C LYS A 316 -18.15 3.43 -11.33
N THR A 317 -18.35 2.64 -12.38
CA THR A 317 -17.22 2.08 -13.14
C THR A 317 -16.64 3.10 -14.11
N PHE A 318 -15.34 3.04 -14.36
CA PHE A 318 -14.62 3.89 -15.30
C PHE A 318 -15.25 3.81 -16.71
N GLY A 319 -15.65 2.61 -17.13
CA GLY A 319 -16.35 2.40 -18.40
C GLY A 319 -17.71 3.11 -18.49
N GLN A 320 -18.46 3.20 -17.40
CA GLN A 320 -19.77 3.90 -17.35
C GLN A 320 -19.65 5.42 -17.41
N LEU A 321 -18.47 5.98 -17.09
CA LEU A 321 -18.25 7.43 -17.09
C LEU A 321 -17.98 7.98 -18.48
N HIS A 322 -17.61 7.11 -19.44
CA HIS A 322 -17.51 7.47 -20.84
C HIS A 322 -16.70 8.77 -21.10
N PHE A 323 -15.60 8.97 -20.36
CA PHE A 323 -14.80 10.22 -20.38
C PHE A 323 -14.42 10.67 -21.79
N SER A 324 -13.99 9.73 -22.63
CA SER A 324 -13.63 10.02 -24.01
C SER A 324 -14.85 10.29 -24.89
N SER A 325 -15.88 9.45 -24.85
CA SER A 325 -17.02 9.52 -25.78
C SER A 325 -18.12 10.52 -25.43
N VAL A 326 -18.25 10.93 -24.16
CA VAL A 326 -19.28 11.87 -23.68
C VAL A 326 -18.66 13.22 -23.34
N TYR A 327 -17.45 13.23 -22.79
CA TYR A 327 -16.84 14.46 -22.27
C TYR A 327 -15.66 14.95 -23.11
N GLY A 328 -15.20 14.18 -24.11
CA GLY A 328 -14.10 14.59 -25.00
C GLY A 328 -12.74 14.67 -24.29
N VAL A 329 -12.54 13.89 -23.21
CA VAL A 329 -11.29 13.90 -22.44
C VAL A 329 -10.71 12.50 -22.26
N ASN A 330 -9.39 12.42 -22.17
CA ASN A 330 -8.68 11.17 -21.88
C ASN A 330 -8.13 11.19 -20.46
N VAL A 331 -8.30 10.08 -19.74
CA VAL A 331 -7.70 9.89 -18.41
C VAL A 331 -6.40 9.13 -18.60
N THR A 332 -5.28 9.76 -18.30
CA THR A 332 -3.93 9.20 -18.52
C THR A 332 -3.40 8.48 -17.29
N ARG A 333 -3.83 8.87 -16.09
CA ARG A 333 -3.39 8.29 -14.82
C ARG A 333 -4.50 8.35 -13.79
N ILE A 334 -4.64 7.27 -13.03
CA ILE A 334 -5.54 7.19 -11.88
C ILE A 334 -4.68 6.86 -10.67
N SER A 335 -4.83 7.61 -9.58
CA SER A 335 -4.13 7.38 -8.33
C SER A 335 -5.11 7.35 -7.16
N ARG A 336 -4.96 6.35 -6.28
CA ARG A 336 -5.76 6.20 -5.06
C ARG A 336 -4.82 6.03 -3.88
N SER A 337 -4.97 6.90 -2.86
CA SER A 337 -4.16 6.84 -1.64
C SER A 337 -2.64 6.78 -1.89
N GLY A 338 -2.16 7.43 -2.96
CA GLY A 338 -0.75 7.45 -3.36
C GLY A 338 -0.31 6.30 -4.27
N MET A 339 -1.16 5.31 -4.54
CA MET A 339 -0.85 4.20 -5.45
C MET A 339 -1.41 4.48 -6.85
N ASN A 340 -0.61 4.23 -7.89
CA ASN A 340 -1.09 4.26 -9.28
C ASN A 340 -1.98 3.06 -9.54
N LEU A 341 -3.17 3.32 -10.07
CA LEU A 341 -4.13 2.30 -10.49
C LEU A 341 -4.15 2.22 -12.01
N PHE A 342 -4.23 1.00 -12.54
CA PHE A 342 -4.44 0.77 -13.95
C PHE A 342 -5.87 1.15 -14.36
N ALA A 343 -6.02 1.90 -15.44
CA ALA A 343 -7.32 2.35 -15.94
C ALA A 343 -8.07 1.22 -16.67
N ASP A 344 -8.58 0.25 -15.91
CA ASP A 344 -9.44 -0.81 -16.42
C ASP A 344 -10.90 -0.33 -16.59
N ARG A 345 -11.63 -0.80 -17.60
CA ARG A 345 -13.05 -0.43 -17.80
C ARG A 345 -13.93 -0.78 -16.59
N ASN A 346 -13.58 -1.82 -15.84
CA ASN A 346 -14.32 -2.25 -14.65
C ASN A 346 -13.79 -1.61 -13.36
N LEU A 347 -12.76 -0.76 -13.43
CA LEU A 347 -12.25 -0.03 -12.28
C LEU A 347 -13.38 0.83 -11.72
N ARG A 348 -13.69 0.68 -10.43
CA ARG A 348 -14.71 1.50 -9.77
C ARG A 348 -14.05 2.74 -9.18
N MET A 349 -14.58 3.90 -9.53
CA MET A 349 -14.18 5.18 -8.95
C MET A 349 -14.61 5.26 -7.49
N GLN A 350 -13.75 5.79 -6.65
CA GLN A 350 -14.02 6.10 -5.25
C GLN A 350 -13.84 7.60 -5.03
N VAL A 351 -14.55 8.14 -4.03
CA VAL A 351 -14.25 9.48 -3.54
C VAL A 351 -12.81 9.48 -3.05
N GLY A 352 -12.03 10.50 -3.45
CA GLY A 352 -10.61 10.60 -3.17
C GLY A 352 -9.66 10.24 -4.29
N ASP A 353 -10.14 9.56 -5.33
CA ASP A 353 -9.32 9.22 -6.48
C ASP A 353 -8.80 10.50 -7.14
N LYS A 354 -7.54 10.50 -7.52
CA LYS A 354 -6.95 11.55 -8.35
C LYS A 354 -6.88 11.02 -9.78
N ILE A 355 -7.55 11.69 -10.69
CA ILE A 355 -7.48 11.38 -12.12
C ILE A 355 -6.75 12.50 -12.84
N VAL A 356 -5.75 12.15 -13.64
CA VAL A 356 -5.10 13.09 -14.55
C VAL A 356 -5.86 13.05 -15.85
N VAL A 357 -6.48 14.18 -16.19
CA VAL A 357 -7.36 14.32 -17.34
C VAL A 357 -6.74 15.28 -18.33
N VAL A 358 -6.68 14.86 -19.59
CA VAL A 358 -6.11 15.61 -20.71
C VAL A 358 -7.20 15.82 -21.76
N GLY A 359 -7.41 17.08 -22.15
CA GLY A 359 -8.40 17.48 -23.14
C GLY A 359 -8.48 19.01 -23.27
N PRO A 360 -9.44 19.53 -24.05
CA PRO A 360 -9.71 20.97 -24.12
C PRO A 360 -10.10 21.53 -22.75
N GLU A 361 -9.71 22.77 -22.46
CA GLU A 361 -9.91 23.36 -21.13
C GLU A 361 -11.37 23.33 -20.65
N ASP A 362 -12.31 23.67 -21.51
CA ASP A 362 -13.74 23.61 -21.23
C ASP A 362 -14.23 22.19 -20.90
N ALA A 363 -13.71 21.19 -21.61
CA ALA A 363 -14.04 19.78 -21.42
C ALA A 363 -13.47 19.24 -20.10
N VAL A 364 -12.23 19.61 -19.80
CA VAL A 364 -11.57 19.27 -18.54
C VAL A 364 -12.31 19.92 -17.37
N ASP A 365 -12.76 21.16 -17.49
CA ASP A 365 -13.50 21.86 -16.44
C ASP A 365 -14.93 21.30 -16.24
N ARG A 366 -15.58 20.84 -17.32
CA ARG A 366 -16.84 20.07 -17.21
C ARG A 366 -16.64 18.78 -16.43
N VAL A 367 -15.57 18.04 -16.71
CA VAL A 367 -15.24 16.82 -15.95
C VAL A 367 -14.87 17.17 -14.50
N ALA A 368 -14.10 18.23 -14.27
CA ALA A 368 -13.79 18.70 -12.93
C ALA A 368 -15.06 18.99 -12.12
N SER A 369 -16.05 19.63 -12.75
CA SER A 369 -17.34 19.94 -12.14
C SER A 369 -18.20 18.69 -11.86
N LEU A 370 -18.17 17.71 -12.77
CA LEU A 370 -18.86 16.42 -12.60
C LEU A 370 -18.29 15.63 -11.42
N MET A 371 -16.96 15.54 -11.37
CA MET A 371 -16.22 14.84 -10.31
C MET A 371 -16.21 15.65 -9.01
N GLY A 372 -16.47 16.95 -9.09
CA GLY A 372 -16.53 17.92 -8.01
C GLY A 372 -15.25 18.74 -7.86
N ASN A 373 -14.06 18.10 -7.92
CA ASN A 373 -12.74 18.71 -7.76
C ASN A 373 -12.60 19.70 -6.59
N SER A 374 -13.40 19.53 -5.53
CA SER A 374 -13.42 20.42 -4.38
C SER A 374 -12.64 19.81 -3.23
N VAL A 375 -11.35 20.13 -3.14
CA VAL A 375 -10.48 19.66 -2.05
C VAL A 375 -11.05 20.04 -0.67
N LYS A 376 -11.67 21.22 -0.54
CA LYS A 376 -12.37 21.66 0.69
C LYS A 376 -13.46 20.70 1.17
N ARG A 377 -14.18 20.00 0.28
CA ARG A 377 -15.19 19.00 0.69
C ARG A 377 -14.56 17.72 1.23
N LEU A 378 -13.31 17.44 0.87
CA LEU A 378 -12.53 16.30 1.33
C LEU A 378 -11.74 16.60 2.61
N ASP A 379 -11.71 17.85 3.07
CA ASP A 379 -11.00 18.28 4.28
C ASP A 379 -11.72 17.90 5.58
N HIS A 380 -12.99 17.50 5.51
CA HIS A 380 -13.74 16.99 6.67
C HIS A 380 -13.75 15.46 6.68
N PRO A 381 -12.90 14.80 7.50
CA PRO A 381 -12.91 13.34 7.61
C PRO A 381 -14.25 12.85 8.20
N ASN A 382 -14.80 11.78 7.63
CA ASN A 382 -16.03 11.17 8.13
C ASN A 382 -15.72 10.28 9.35
N LEU A 383 -15.63 10.91 10.53
CA LEU A 383 -15.34 10.23 11.79
C LEU A 383 -16.38 9.16 12.13
N VAL A 384 -17.65 9.35 11.75
CA VAL A 384 -18.71 8.35 11.98
C VAL A 384 -18.36 7.03 11.30
N THR A 385 -17.89 7.07 10.05
CA THR A 385 -17.50 5.84 9.32
C THR A 385 -16.31 5.14 9.97
N ILE A 386 -15.38 5.91 10.56
CA ILE A 386 -14.22 5.37 11.28
C ILE A 386 -14.69 4.67 12.57
N PHE A 387 -15.40 5.37 13.45
CA PHE A 387 -15.80 4.83 14.75
C PHE A 387 -16.86 3.72 14.64
N VAL A 388 -17.80 3.81 13.70
CA VAL A 388 -18.75 2.71 13.43
C VAL A 388 -18.01 1.48 12.88
N GLY A 389 -17.04 1.67 11.98
CA GLY A 389 -16.24 0.56 11.49
C GLY A 389 -15.36 -0.09 12.56
N ILE A 390 -14.77 0.71 13.45
CA ILE A 390 -14.04 0.21 14.63
C ILE A 390 -14.99 -0.54 15.56
N LEU A 391 -16.17 0.01 15.87
CA LEU A 391 -17.19 -0.62 16.72
C LEU A 391 -17.58 -2.00 16.17
N VAL A 392 -17.96 -2.07 14.90
CA VAL A 392 -18.30 -3.33 14.22
C VAL A 392 -17.09 -4.27 14.20
N GLY A 393 -15.89 -3.73 13.99
CA GLY A 393 -14.63 -4.45 14.05
C GLY A 393 -14.35 -5.09 15.40
N ILE A 394 -14.55 -4.37 16.49
CA ILE A 394 -14.36 -4.87 17.86
C ILE A 394 -15.41 -5.94 18.18
N ILE A 395 -16.68 -5.71 17.82
CA ILE A 395 -17.75 -6.70 18.01
C ILE A 395 -17.39 -7.99 17.27
N PHE A 396 -17.02 -7.90 16.00
CA PHE A 396 -16.59 -9.04 15.18
C PHE A 396 -15.32 -9.70 15.73
N GLY A 397 -14.35 -8.90 16.15
CA GLY A 397 -13.08 -9.34 16.73
C GLY A 397 -13.24 -10.11 18.04
N SER A 398 -14.29 -9.78 18.80
CA SER A 398 -14.59 -10.37 20.11
C SER A 398 -15.37 -11.68 20.01
N ILE A 399 -15.85 -12.07 18.83
CA ILE A 399 -16.55 -13.33 18.60
C ILE A 399 -15.56 -14.49 18.83
N PRO A 400 -15.81 -15.37 19.81
CA PRO A 400 -14.96 -16.53 20.05
C PRO A 400 -15.25 -17.63 19.02
N PHE A 401 -14.20 -18.12 18.36
CA PHE A 401 -14.27 -19.29 17.49
C PHE A 401 -13.58 -20.47 18.17
N ALA A 402 -14.35 -21.49 18.50
CA ALA A 402 -13.82 -22.74 19.03
C ALA A 402 -13.37 -23.64 17.86
N PHE A 403 -12.08 -23.94 17.79
CA PHE A 403 -11.54 -24.93 16.86
C PHE A 403 -11.27 -26.24 17.60
N PRO A 404 -11.67 -27.41 17.04
CA PRO A 404 -11.33 -28.70 17.61
C PRO A 404 -9.81 -28.83 17.77
N GLY A 405 -9.32 -29.07 18.99
CA GLY A 405 -7.89 -29.22 19.29
C GLY A 405 -7.18 -27.98 19.86
N VAL A 406 -7.84 -26.82 19.96
CA VAL A 406 -7.29 -25.63 20.64
C VAL A 406 -8.02 -25.43 21.98
N PRO A 407 -7.31 -25.39 23.13
CA PRO A 407 -7.94 -25.35 24.45
C PRO A 407 -8.64 -24.01 24.76
N THR A 408 -8.21 -22.91 24.14
CA THR A 408 -8.81 -21.58 24.31
C THR A 408 -9.57 -21.15 23.05
N PRO A 409 -10.80 -20.63 23.17
CA PRO A 409 -11.53 -20.09 22.02
C PRO A 409 -10.75 -18.97 21.35
N VAL A 410 -10.42 -19.16 20.08
CA VAL A 410 -9.63 -18.22 19.28
C VAL A 410 -10.49 -17.00 18.97
N LYS A 411 -10.05 -15.82 19.41
CA LYS A 411 -10.65 -14.54 19.03
C LYS A 411 -9.73 -13.84 18.04
N LEU A 412 -10.33 -13.12 17.09
CA LEU A 412 -9.58 -12.25 16.18
C LEU A 412 -9.01 -11.03 16.90
N GLY A 413 -9.56 -10.66 18.05
CA GLY A 413 -9.06 -9.58 18.89
C GLY A 413 -9.38 -8.18 18.36
N LEU A 414 -8.91 -7.20 19.12
CA LEU A 414 -8.99 -5.76 18.90
C LEU A 414 -8.12 -5.31 17.72
N ALA A 415 -7.09 -6.04 17.33
CA ALA A 415 -6.30 -5.77 16.14
C ALA A 415 -6.91 -6.43 14.89
N GLY A 416 -7.20 -7.74 14.94
CA GLY A 416 -7.62 -8.52 13.78
C GLY A 416 -9.04 -8.19 13.30
N GLY A 417 -9.99 -8.02 14.22
CA GLY A 417 -11.39 -7.71 13.88
C GLY A 417 -11.53 -6.37 13.13
N PRO A 418 -11.07 -5.24 13.71
CA PRO A 418 -11.04 -3.96 13.03
C PRO A 418 -10.28 -3.94 11.71
N LEU A 419 -9.18 -4.70 11.57
CA LEU A 419 -8.47 -4.83 10.29
C LEU A 419 -9.37 -5.41 9.20
N ILE A 420 -10.00 -6.56 9.46
CA ILE A 420 -10.83 -7.25 8.48
C ILE A 420 -12.01 -6.37 8.08
N VAL A 421 -12.69 -5.78 9.07
CA VAL A 421 -13.81 -4.89 8.83
C VAL A 421 -13.37 -3.65 8.04
N ALA A 422 -12.22 -3.07 8.35
CA ALA A 422 -11.66 -1.95 7.60
C ALA A 422 -11.32 -2.30 6.15
N ILE A 423 -10.77 -3.49 5.88
CA ILE A 423 -10.51 -3.99 4.51
C ILE A 423 -11.82 -4.12 3.74
N LEU A 424 -12.85 -4.73 4.36
CA LEU A 424 -14.17 -4.91 3.75
C LEU A 424 -14.87 -3.58 3.50
N ILE A 425 -14.82 -2.66 4.47
CA ILE A 425 -15.38 -1.30 4.33
C ILE A 425 -14.60 -0.53 3.25
N GLY A 426 -13.27 -0.56 3.26
CA GLY A 426 -12.43 0.09 2.24
C GLY A 426 -12.75 -0.38 0.83
N ARG A 427 -13.04 -1.68 0.64
CA ARG A 427 -13.40 -2.25 -0.66
C ARG A 427 -14.87 -2.03 -1.04
N PHE A 428 -15.79 -2.34 -0.13
CA PHE A 428 -17.22 -2.49 -0.42
C PHE A 428 -18.10 -1.40 0.19
N GLY A 429 -17.53 -0.43 0.92
CA GLY A 429 -18.30 0.61 1.60
C GLY A 429 -19.20 1.43 0.68
N TYR A 430 -18.83 1.57 -0.60
CA TYR A 430 -19.69 2.18 -1.61
C TYR A 430 -21.05 1.46 -1.77
N LYS A 431 -21.13 0.13 -1.57
CA LYS A 431 -22.39 -0.65 -1.64
C LYS A 431 -23.35 -0.26 -0.52
N PHE A 432 -22.81 0.12 0.64
CA PHE A 432 -23.57 0.55 1.80
C PHE A 432 -23.79 2.07 1.84
N ARG A 433 -23.49 2.78 0.74
CA ARG A 433 -23.51 4.25 0.65
C ARG A 433 -22.65 4.94 1.72
N LEU A 434 -21.68 4.23 2.29
CA LEU A 434 -20.70 4.79 3.21
C LEU A 434 -19.64 5.54 2.41
N VAL A 435 -19.38 6.79 2.81
CA VAL A 435 -18.22 7.54 2.31
C VAL A 435 -17.02 7.09 3.13
N THR A 436 -16.33 6.07 2.62
CA THR A 436 -15.14 5.49 3.25
C THR A 436 -13.86 6.27 2.96
N TYR A 437 -13.99 7.40 2.27
CA TYR A 437 -12.89 8.28 1.99
C TYR A 437 -12.44 8.97 3.28
N VAL A 438 -11.18 8.73 3.61
CA VAL A 438 -10.41 9.53 4.56
C VAL A 438 -9.33 10.20 3.73
N SER A 439 -9.13 11.51 3.90
CA SER A 439 -8.06 12.21 3.18
C SER A 439 -6.71 11.58 3.48
N THR A 440 -5.81 11.56 2.50
CA THR A 440 -4.49 10.92 2.66
C THR A 440 -3.76 11.47 3.89
N SER A 441 -3.85 12.78 4.12
CA SER A 441 -3.25 13.44 5.28
C SER A 441 -3.92 13.04 6.60
N ALA A 442 -5.26 12.96 6.66
CA ALA A 442 -5.95 12.54 7.88
C ALA A 442 -5.71 11.06 8.20
N ASN A 443 -5.70 10.19 7.19
CA ASN A 443 -5.38 8.77 7.37
C ASN A 443 -3.94 8.59 7.82
N PHE A 444 -3.00 9.30 7.20
CA PHE A 444 -1.60 9.30 7.63
C PHE A 444 -1.46 9.78 9.07
N MET A 445 -2.05 10.93 9.42
CA MET A 445 -2.00 11.47 10.79
C MET A 445 -2.58 10.49 11.81
N LEU A 446 -3.77 9.93 11.58
CA LEU A 446 -4.39 8.95 12.49
C LEU A 446 -3.55 7.68 12.63
N ARG A 447 -2.98 7.19 11.52
CA ARG A 447 -2.12 6.02 11.50
C ARG A 447 -0.83 6.27 12.28
N GLU A 448 -0.12 7.37 12.01
CA GLU A 448 1.12 7.71 12.71
C GLU A 448 0.86 8.00 14.20
N PHE A 449 -0.26 8.65 14.53
CA PHE A 449 -0.65 8.90 15.91
C PHE A 449 -0.94 7.59 16.67
N GLY A 450 -1.74 6.69 16.08
CA GLY A 450 -2.02 5.38 16.66
C GLY A 450 -0.75 4.54 16.83
N LEU A 451 0.13 4.55 15.82
CA LEU A 451 1.43 3.86 15.86
C LEU A 451 2.33 4.40 16.98
N ALA A 452 2.40 5.73 17.13
CA ALA A 452 3.22 6.35 18.17
C ALA A 452 2.72 6.00 19.58
N LEU A 453 1.40 6.04 19.82
CA LEU A 453 0.82 5.60 21.10
C LEU A 453 1.10 4.12 21.38
N PHE A 454 0.94 3.27 20.38
CA PHE A 454 1.24 1.84 20.48
C PHE A 454 2.71 1.60 20.84
N LEU A 455 3.65 2.16 20.05
CA LEU A 455 5.08 1.97 20.25
C LEU A 455 5.60 2.57 21.55
N ALA A 456 5.07 3.72 21.97
CA ALA A 456 5.43 4.32 23.25
C ALA A 456 5.04 3.40 24.40
N SER A 457 3.79 2.90 24.40
CA SER A 457 3.27 2.00 25.44
C SER A 457 4.08 0.71 25.52
N VAL A 458 4.33 0.10 24.36
CA VAL A 458 5.09 -1.15 24.26
C VAL A 458 6.55 -0.95 24.66
N GLY A 459 7.17 0.16 24.25
CA GLY A 459 8.55 0.49 24.58
C GLY A 459 8.74 0.72 26.08
N ILE A 460 7.87 1.53 26.69
CA ILE A 460 7.90 1.81 28.14
C ILE A 460 7.81 0.50 28.94
N LYS A 461 6.89 -0.40 28.57
CA LYS A 461 6.74 -1.71 29.22
C LYS A 461 7.95 -2.63 29.01
N ALA A 462 8.56 -2.60 27.83
CA ALA A 462 9.74 -3.42 27.55
C ALA A 462 11.00 -2.90 28.25
N GLY A 463 11.07 -1.59 28.51
CA GLY A 463 12.26 -0.90 29.03
C GLY A 463 12.79 -1.45 30.36
N GLU A 464 11.90 -1.86 31.27
CA GLU A 464 12.27 -2.40 32.58
C GLU A 464 13.21 -3.61 32.47
N HIS A 465 12.94 -4.51 31.53
CA HIS A 465 13.70 -5.75 31.34
C HIS A 465 14.55 -5.77 30.06
N PHE A 466 14.62 -4.66 29.33
CA PHE A 466 15.26 -4.63 28.02
C PHE A 466 16.77 -4.85 28.12
N VAL A 467 17.44 -4.18 29.05
CA VAL A 467 18.89 -4.33 29.24
C VAL A 467 19.24 -5.76 29.66
N ASP A 468 18.46 -6.36 30.55
CA ASP A 468 18.62 -7.76 30.93
C ASP A 468 18.42 -8.68 29.72
N THR A 469 17.40 -8.43 28.91
CA THR A 469 17.11 -9.24 27.70
C THR A 469 18.22 -9.12 26.65
N VAL A 470 18.84 -7.95 26.50
CA VAL A 470 19.81 -7.67 25.44
C VAL A 470 21.26 -7.96 25.84
N VAL A 471 21.65 -7.59 27.06
CA VAL A 471 23.03 -7.66 27.55
C VAL A 471 23.27 -8.95 28.34
N ALA A 472 22.31 -9.36 29.17
CA ALA A 472 22.43 -10.57 29.99
C ALA A 472 21.74 -11.80 29.36
N GLY A 473 20.82 -11.60 28.42
CA GLY A 473 20.04 -12.63 27.75
C GLY A 473 20.45 -12.86 26.30
N ASP A 474 19.54 -13.45 25.52
CA ASP A 474 19.74 -13.86 24.13
C ASP A 474 19.68 -12.72 23.09
N GLY A 475 19.96 -11.48 23.49
CA GLY A 475 19.92 -10.29 22.63
C GLY A 475 20.67 -10.46 21.31
N LEU A 476 21.93 -10.90 21.38
CA LEU A 476 22.74 -11.16 20.21
C LEU A 476 22.12 -12.27 19.34
N THR A 477 21.55 -13.29 19.98
CA THR A 477 20.86 -14.40 19.31
C THR A 477 19.66 -13.90 18.51
N TYR A 478 18.86 -13.00 19.08
CA TYR A 478 17.74 -12.37 18.38
C TYR A 478 18.17 -11.53 17.17
N VAL A 479 19.32 -10.84 17.27
CA VAL A 479 19.86 -10.01 16.19
C VAL A 479 20.25 -10.85 14.97
N TRP A 480 21.07 -11.90 15.15
CA TRP A 480 21.53 -12.70 14.00
C TRP A 480 20.44 -13.63 13.46
N THR A 481 19.58 -14.18 14.32
CA THR A 481 18.43 -15.00 13.86
C THR A 481 17.44 -14.14 13.08
N GLY A 482 17.17 -12.92 13.54
CA GLY A 482 16.39 -11.92 12.79
C GLY A 482 16.99 -11.65 11.41
N PHE A 483 18.30 -11.43 11.33
CA PHE A 483 19.00 -11.23 10.05
C PHE A 483 18.83 -12.42 9.09
N LEU A 484 18.93 -13.66 9.59
CA LEU A 484 18.70 -14.86 8.75
C LEU A 484 17.23 -14.99 8.31
N ILE A 485 16.28 -14.71 9.19
CA ILE A 485 14.84 -14.66 8.87
C ILE A 485 14.57 -13.66 7.76
N THR A 486 15.30 -12.55 7.72
CA THR A 486 15.20 -11.55 6.65
C THR A 486 15.87 -12.03 5.36
N VAL A 487 17.15 -12.40 5.40
CA VAL A 487 17.99 -12.56 4.21
C VAL A 487 17.67 -13.84 3.46
N ILE A 488 17.54 -14.98 4.15
CA ILE A 488 17.36 -16.29 3.50
C ILE A 488 16.12 -16.30 2.59
N PRO A 489 14.93 -15.86 3.05
CA PRO A 489 13.72 -15.91 2.24
C PRO A 489 13.77 -14.96 1.04
N ILE A 490 14.37 -13.78 1.22
CA ILE A 490 14.53 -12.79 0.15
C ILE A 490 15.45 -13.34 -0.94
N LEU A 491 16.60 -13.92 -0.59
CA LEU A 491 17.52 -14.48 -1.57
C LEU A 491 16.88 -15.63 -2.36
N ILE A 492 16.23 -16.57 -1.67
CA ILE A 492 15.60 -17.73 -2.32
C ILE A 492 14.50 -17.28 -3.28
N ILE A 493 13.53 -16.50 -2.79
CA ILE A 493 12.39 -16.10 -3.63
C ILE A 493 12.80 -15.08 -4.69
N GLY A 494 13.73 -14.17 -4.37
CA GLY A 494 14.25 -13.19 -5.33
C GLY A 494 14.97 -13.83 -6.50
N VAL A 495 15.79 -14.86 -6.24
CA VAL A 495 16.44 -15.64 -7.30
C VAL A 495 15.41 -16.45 -8.10
N ILE A 496 14.43 -17.10 -7.44
CA ILE A 496 13.35 -17.81 -8.14
C ILE A 496 12.53 -16.85 -9.01
N ALA A 497 12.19 -15.67 -8.51
CA ALA A 497 11.47 -14.63 -9.24
C ALA A 497 12.23 -14.22 -10.52
N ARG A 498 13.55 -14.10 -10.44
CA ARG A 498 14.39 -13.79 -11.61
C ARG A 498 14.55 -14.97 -12.56
N MET A 499 14.93 -16.14 -12.07
CA MET A 499 15.29 -17.28 -12.93
C MET A 499 14.08 -18.02 -13.50
N ARG A 500 13.05 -18.27 -12.67
CA ARG A 500 11.90 -19.10 -13.06
C ARG A 500 10.76 -18.30 -13.68
N PHE A 501 10.51 -17.11 -13.14
CA PHE A 501 9.43 -16.22 -13.59
C PHE A 501 9.90 -15.08 -14.48
N LYS A 502 11.22 -14.92 -14.66
CA LYS A 502 11.84 -13.91 -15.54
C LYS A 502 11.34 -12.49 -15.25
N LEU A 503 11.06 -12.20 -13.98
CA LEU A 503 10.64 -10.86 -13.56
C LEU A 503 11.80 -9.88 -13.69
N ASN A 504 11.47 -8.63 -14.03
CA ASN A 504 12.47 -7.59 -14.10
C ASN A 504 12.95 -7.21 -12.68
N TYR A 505 14.21 -6.79 -12.56
CA TYR A 505 14.82 -6.52 -11.27
C TYR A 505 14.09 -5.44 -10.46
N PHE A 506 13.65 -4.36 -11.11
CA PHE A 506 12.93 -3.26 -10.44
C PHE A 506 11.59 -3.71 -9.84
N THR A 507 10.84 -4.58 -10.54
CA THR A 507 9.64 -5.22 -10.00
C THR A 507 9.98 -6.17 -8.85
N ILE A 508 11.11 -6.89 -8.90
CA ILE A 508 11.59 -7.73 -7.78
C ILE A 508 11.91 -6.87 -6.55
N MET A 509 12.54 -5.71 -6.72
CA MET A 509 12.79 -4.78 -5.60
C MET A 509 11.47 -4.32 -4.96
N GLY A 510 10.48 -3.96 -5.79
CA GLY A 510 9.14 -3.62 -5.33
C GLY A 510 8.42 -4.77 -4.62
N LEU A 511 8.51 -5.99 -5.17
CA LEU A 511 7.98 -7.22 -4.59
C LEU A 511 8.57 -7.47 -3.20
N ILE A 512 9.90 -7.39 -3.05
CA ILE A 512 10.58 -7.61 -1.76
C ILE A 512 10.13 -6.55 -0.76
N ALA A 513 10.24 -5.26 -1.10
CA ALA A 513 9.87 -4.16 -0.22
C ALA A 513 8.40 -4.24 0.23
N GLY A 514 7.50 -4.60 -0.68
CA GLY A 514 6.08 -4.80 -0.37
C GLY A 514 5.85 -6.00 0.53
N SER A 515 6.53 -7.11 0.23
CA SER A 515 6.40 -8.37 0.98
C SER A 515 6.98 -8.29 2.38
N THR A 516 8.00 -7.47 2.61
CA THR A 516 8.60 -7.21 3.92
C THR A 516 8.07 -5.91 4.55
N THR A 517 7.02 -5.30 4.00
CA THR A 517 6.40 -4.09 4.58
C THR A 517 7.38 -2.96 4.92
N ASP A 518 8.42 -2.76 4.09
CA ASP A 518 9.57 -1.89 4.39
C ASP A 518 9.60 -0.64 3.48
N PRO A 519 9.10 0.53 3.93
CA PRO A 519 9.12 1.77 3.16
C PRO A 519 10.53 2.27 2.80
N PRO A 520 11.56 2.19 3.68
CA PRO A 520 12.96 2.40 3.29
C PRO A 520 13.42 1.60 2.08
N ALA A 521 13.13 0.29 2.01
CA ALA A 521 13.47 -0.52 0.85
C ALA A 521 12.74 -0.09 -0.43
N LEU A 522 11.46 0.33 -0.32
CA LEU A 522 10.74 0.91 -1.45
C LEU A 522 11.35 2.23 -1.91
N ALA A 523 11.73 3.11 -0.98
CA ALA A 523 12.37 4.37 -1.30
C ALA A 523 13.72 4.15 -2.02
N PHE A 524 14.51 3.18 -1.55
CA PHE A 524 15.73 2.74 -2.21
C PHE A 524 15.44 2.21 -3.63
N ALA A 525 14.40 1.39 -3.80
CA ALA A 525 14.01 0.86 -5.10
C ALA A 525 13.58 1.93 -6.10
N ASN A 526 12.81 2.92 -5.65
CA ASN A 526 12.40 4.06 -6.48
C ASN A 526 13.57 4.99 -6.83
N GLN A 527 14.60 5.10 -5.99
CA GLN A 527 15.81 5.86 -6.32
C GLN A 527 16.69 5.13 -7.33
N ALA A 528 16.64 3.80 -7.37
CA ALA A 528 17.43 2.97 -8.28
C ALA A 528 16.82 2.85 -9.70
N SER A 529 15.57 3.29 -9.92
CA SER A 529 14.80 3.13 -11.16
C SER A 529 14.25 4.47 -11.63
N SER A 530 14.34 4.76 -12.94
CA SER A 530 13.61 5.87 -13.57
C SER A 530 12.15 5.53 -13.89
N THR A 531 11.80 4.23 -13.85
CA THR A 531 10.48 3.70 -14.21
C THR A 531 9.61 3.47 -12.96
N ASP A 532 8.29 3.40 -13.16
CA ASP A 532 7.31 3.08 -12.11
C ASP A 532 7.31 1.59 -11.66
N ALA A 533 8.19 0.74 -12.23
CA ALA A 533 8.18 -0.70 -12.00
C ALA A 533 8.30 -1.14 -10.51
N PRO A 534 9.13 -0.51 -9.65
CA PRO A 534 9.17 -0.83 -8.22
C PRO A 534 7.87 -0.47 -7.50
N ALA A 535 7.31 0.71 -7.78
CA ALA A 535 6.05 1.15 -7.18
C ALA A 535 4.88 0.22 -7.54
N VAL A 536 4.84 -0.29 -8.78
CA VAL A 536 3.85 -1.27 -9.23
C VAL A 536 4.04 -2.62 -8.53
N GLY A 537 5.28 -3.11 -8.41
CA GLY A 537 5.58 -4.35 -7.68
C GLY A 537 5.13 -4.27 -6.22
N TYR A 538 5.45 -3.17 -5.55
CA TYR A 538 5.06 -2.91 -4.16
C TYR A 538 3.55 -2.85 -3.97
N SER A 539 2.86 -2.01 -4.76
CA SER A 539 1.41 -1.81 -4.61
C SER A 539 0.61 -3.09 -4.90
N THR A 540 1.16 -3.99 -5.72
CA THR A 540 0.52 -5.26 -6.07
C THR A 540 0.50 -6.24 -4.90
N VAL A 541 1.56 -6.29 -4.08
CA VAL A 541 1.74 -7.35 -3.06
C VAL A 541 1.58 -6.85 -1.62
N TYR A 542 1.78 -5.55 -1.38
CA TYR A 542 1.72 -4.96 -0.06
C TYR A 542 0.39 -5.22 0.67
N PRO A 543 -0.80 -5.03 0.04
CA PRO A 543 -2.07 -5.30 0.71
C PRO A 543 -2.20 -6.74 1.23
N LEU A 544 -1.86 -7.73 0.40
CA LEU A 544 -1.99 -9.13 0.74
C LEU A 544 -1.00 -9.54 1.83
N THR A 545 0.26 -9.19 1.65
CA THR A 545 1.31 -9.57 2.59
C THR A 545 1.16 -8.90 3.94
N MET A 546 0.74 -7.64 3.99
CA MET A 546 0.42 -6.96 5.23
C MET A 546 -0.68 -7.69 6.01
N PHE A 547 -1.77 -8.07 5.34
CA PHE A 547 -2.84 -8.87 5.94
C PHE A 547 -2.32 -10.23 6.42
N LEU A 548 -1.60 -10.96 5.57
CA LEU A 548 -1.06 -12.28 5.91
C LEU A 548 -0.13 -12.21 7.11
N ARG A 549 0.80 -11.25 7.18
CA ARG A 549 1.75 -11.16 8.28
C ARG A 549 1.09 -10.84 9.61
N ILE A 550 0.07 -9.98 9.62
CA ILE A 550 -0.71 -9.70 10.84
C ILE A 550 -1.41 -10.97 11.30
N LEU A 551 -2.10 -11.65 10.39
CA LEU A 551 -2.83 -12.88 10.67
C LEU A 551 -1.89 -14.00 11.14
N THR A 552 -0.77 -14.24 10.44
CA THR A 552 0.14 -15.33 10.76
C THR A 552 0.87 -15.10 12.09
N ALA A 553 1.26 -13.86 12.40
CA ALA A 553 1.89 -13.55 13.70
C ALA A 553 0.92 -13.88 14.86
N GLN A 554 -0.34 -13.48 14.72
CA GLN A 554 -1.40 -13.82 15.66
C GLN A 554 -1.67 -15.33 15.72
N LEU A 555 -1.78 -16.01 14.58
CA LEU A 555 -2.03 -17.46 14.52
C LEU A 555 -0.90 -18.28 15.12
N ILE A 556 0.36 -17.90 14.91
CA ILE A 556 1.52 -18.58 15.53
C ILE A 556 1.38 -18.52 17.05
N VAL A 557 1.04 -17.36 17.62
CA VAL A 557 0.82 -17.22 19.06
C VAL A 557 -0.36 -18.08 19.53
N LEU A 558 -1.51 -17.97 18.88
CA LEU A 558 -2.73 -18.65 19.31
C LEU A 558 -2.62 -20.18 19.21
N LEU A 559 -1.96 -20.70 18.17
CA LEU A 559 -1.88 -22.14 17.91
C LEU A 559 -0.67 -22.79 18.57
N LEU A 560 0.49 -22.13 18.60
CA LEU A 560 1.74 -22.73 19.05
C LEU A 560 2.12 -22.29 20.46
N CYS A 561 1.78 -21.08 20.89
CA CYS A 561 2.03 -20.64 22.28
C CYS A 561 0.89 -21.02 23.23
N GLY A 562 -0.33 -21.26 22.73
CA GLY A 562 -1.50 -21.62 23.54
C GLY A 562 -1.56 -23.08 24.01
N THR A 563 -0.53 -23.87 23.71
CA THR A 563 -0.42 -25.28 24.11
C THR A 563 0.40 -25.49 25.39
N PHE A 564 0.95 -24.41 25.95
CA PHE A 564 1.79 -24.42 27.16
C PHE A 564 1.01 -24.07 28.42
#